data_AF-A0A2D5IDT8-F1
#
_entry.id   AF-A0A2D5IDT8-F1
#
_cell.length_a   1.000
_cell.length_b   1.000
_cell.length_c   1.000
_cell.angle_alpha   90.00
_cell.angle_beta   90.00
_cell.angle_gamma   90.00
#
_symmetry.space_group_name_H-M   'P 1'
#
loop_
_entity.id
_entity.type
_entity.pdbx_description
1 polymer ?
#
loop_
_entity_poly.entity_id
_entity_poly.type
_entity_poly.pdbx_seq_one_letter_code
_entity_poly.pdbx_strand_id
1 'polypeptide(L)'
;MEETFLEDLESLPSIYSAGIIMQLDRLAEEMYQENRMSMPTKRFGLVAGVVELKSPLFFSVEYLNSKSMHPLFFKFNVIDCDDYLDYINLNKTITNDKQ
;
A
#
# COMPACT_ATOMS: atom_id res chain seq x y z
N MET A 1 6.93 -4.44 -20.40
CA MET A 1 5.72 -4.91 -19.71
C MET A 1 6.18 -5.13 -18.29
N GLU A 2 5.61 -4.43 -17.30
CA GLU A 2 6.12 -4.43 -15.92
C GLU A 2 5.91 -5.82 -15.27
N GLU A 3 6.90 -6.70 -15.43
CA GLU A 3 7.00 -8.03 -14.80
C GLU A 3 7.77 -7.95 -13.47
N THR A 4 7.38 -7.10 -12.51
CA THR A 4 8.22 -6.96 -11.29
C THR A 4 7.50 -7.12 -9.96
N PHE A 5 6.19 -6.89 -9.84
CA PHE A 5 5.53 -6.95 -8.51
C PHE A 5 5.70 -8.29 -7.79
N LEU A 6 5.43 -9.41 -8.48
CA LEU A 6 5.56 -10.74 -7.89
C LEU A 6 7.03 -11.13 -7.71
N GLU A 7 7.89 -10.77 -8.67
CA GLU A 7 9.33 -11.04 -8.58
C GLU A 7 9.97 -10.31 -7.39
N ASP A 8 9.58 -9.05 -7.16
CA ASP A 8 10.03 -8.24 -6.04
C ASP A 8 9.58 -8.86 -4.71
N LEU A 9 8.33 -9.35 -4.62
CA LEU A 9 7.83 -10.06 -3.43
C LEU A 9 8.52 -11.42 -3.22
N GLU A 10 8.79 -12.17 -4.28
CA GLU A 10 9.48 -13.46 -4.23
C GLU A 10 10.96 -13.31 -3.86
N SER A 11 11.56 -12.16 -4.15
CA SER A 11 12.93 -11.85 -3.75
C SER A 11 13.11 -11.67 -2.23
N LEU A 12 12.02 -11.38 -1.51
CA LEU A 12 12.02 -11.20 -0.07
C LEU A 12 12.02 -12.54 0.69
N PRO A 13 12.55 -12.60 1.93
CA PRO A 13 12.40 -13.78 2.76
C PRO A 13 10.92 -14.09 3.00
N SER A 14 10.54 -15.36 2.92
CA SER A 14 9.15 -15.84 2.93
C SER A 14 8.28 -15.28 4.06
N ILE A 15 8.85 -15.04 5.24
CA ILE A 15 8.13 -14.47 6.38
C ILE A 15 7.67 -13.02 6.12
N TYR A 16 8.46 -12.23 5.40
CA TYR A 16 8.09 -10.86 5.01
C TYR A 16 7.06 -10.90 3.87
N SER A 17 7.29 -11.71 2.84
CA SER A 17 6.35 -11.85 1.72
C SER A 17 4.97 -12.30 2.20
N ALA A 18 4.91 -13.29 3.11
CA ALA A 18 3.67 -13.73 3.71
C ALA A 18 2.98 -12.61 4.51
N GLY A 19 3.74 -11.84 5.30
CA GLY A 19 3.22 -10.70 6.04
C GLY A 19 2.63 -9.63 5.12
N ILE A 20 3.31 -9.29 4.04
CA ILE A 20 2.84 -8.32 3.04
C ILE A 20 1.57 -8.81 2.35
N ILE A 21 1.57 -10.06 1.87
CA ILE A 21 0.40 -10.65 1.18
C ILE A 21 -0.83 -10.63 2.08
N MET A 22 -0.70 -11.01 3.36
CA MET A 22 -1.81 -10.97 4.32
C MET A 22 -2.33 -9.54 4.56
N GLN A 23 -1.44 -8.54 4.62
CA GLN A 23 -1.85 -7.14 4.77
C GLN A 23 -2.58 -6.64 3.52
N LEU A 24 -2.08 -6.97 2.31
CA LEU A 24 -2.69 -6.57 1.04
C LEU A 24 -4.04 -7.23 0.81
N ASP A 25 -4.20 -8.52 1.14
CA ASP A 25 -5.45 -9.26 1.01
C ASP A 25 -6.55 -8.63 1.89
N ARG A 26 -6.23 -8.36 3.15
CA ARG A 26 -7.13 -7.67 4.08
C ARG A 26 -7.50 -6.27 3.57
N LEU A 27 -6.51 -5.49 3.14
CA LEU A 27 -6.72 -4.14 2.60
C LEU A 27 -7.61 -4.18 1.34
N ALA A 28 -7.43 -5.18 0.47
CA ALA A 28 -8.24 -5.33 -0.73
C ALA A 28 -9.72 -5.60 -0.41
N GLU A 29 -10.00 -6.38 0.62
CA GLU A 29 -11.36 -6.60 1.12
C GLU A 29 -11.96 -5.31 1.69
N GLU A 30 -11.23 -4.60 2.56
CA GLU A 30 -11.67 -3.34 3.16
C GLU A 30 -11.99 -2.29 2.08
N MET A 31 -11.07 -2.06 1.14
CA MET A 31 -11.26 -1.13 0.02
C MET A 31 -12.42 -1.52 -0.89
N TYR A 32 -12.62 -2.82 -1.15
CA TYR A 32 -13.73 -3.29 -1.97
C TYR A 32 -15.08 -3.01 -1.30
N GLN A 33 -15.22 -3.27 0.00
CA GLN A 33 -16.45 -2.98 0.72
C GLN A 33 -16.74 -1.47 0.80
N GLU A 34 -15.72 -0.65 1.04
CA GLU A 34 -15.86 0.82 1.04
C GLU A 34 -16.31 1.38 -0.31
N ASN A 35 -15.70 0.90 -1.41
CA ASN A 35 -16.02 1.29 -2.78
C ASN A 35 -17.42 0.83 -3.23
N ARG A 36 -18.02 -0.17 -2.57
CA ARG A 36 -19.41 -0.56 -2.82
C ARG A 36 -20.40 0.35 -2.10
N MET A 37 -20.04 0.82 -0.92
CA MET A 37 -20.88 1.68 -0.07
C MET A 37 -20.80 3.16 -0.47
N SER A 38 -19.78 3.57 -1.22
CA SER A 38 -19.54 4.95 -1.65
C SER A 38 -19.01 5.03 -3.10
N MET A 39 -19.01 6.20 -3.75
CA MET A 39 -18.28 6.34 -5.02
C MET A 39 -16.77 6.32 -4.73
N PRO A 40 -15.95 5.50 -5.43
CA PRO A 40 -14.52 5.48 -5.22
C PRO A 40 -13.93 6.88 -5.38
N THR A 41 -13.37 7.43 -4.31
CA THR A 41 -12.83 8.80 -4.31
C THR A 41 -11.50 8.90 -5.06
N LYS A 42 -10.74 7.79 -5.17
CA LYS A 42 -9.47 7.71 -5.89
C LYS A 42 -9.37 6.41 -6.70
N ARG A 43 -9.17 6.56 -8.01
CA ARG A 43 -8.95 5.45 -8.96
C ARG A 43 -7.53 4.90 -8.89
N PHE A 44 -6.54 5.75 -8.65
CA PHE A 44 -5.15 5.34 -8.43
C PHE A 44 -4.71 5.85 -7.07
N GLY A 45 -3.86 5.09 -6.40
CA GLY A 45 -3.27 5.52 -5.15
C GLY A 45 -2.05 4.70 -4.78
N LEU A 46 -1.44 5.12 -3.68
CA LEU A 46 -0.32 4.44 -3.05
C LEU A 46 -0.69 4.18 -1.60
N VAL A 47 -0.38 2.98 -1.12
CA VAL A 47 -0.45 2.63 0.30
C VAL A 47 0.94 2.25 0.77
N ALA A 48 1.33 2.76 1.94
CA ALA A 48 2.53 2.35 2.63
C ALA A 48 2.17 1.41 3.80
N GLY A 49 3.01 0.41 4.04
CA GLY A 49 2.81 -0.59 5.09
C GLY A 49 4.13 -0.98 5.77
N VAL A 50 4.00 -1.69 6.88
CA VAL A 50 5.14 -2.20 7.65
C VAL A 50 4.88 -3.64 8.08
N VAL A 51 5.89 -4.49 7.92
CA VAL A 51 5.91 -5.83 8.52
C VAL A 51 6.73 -5.79 9.80
N GLU A 52 6.05 -5.83 10.95
CA GLU A 52 6.64 -5.73 12.29
C GLU A 52 7.26 -7.06 12.74
N LEU A 53 8.44 -7.36 12.21
CA LEU A 53 9.31 -8.45 12.71
C LEU A 53 10.47 -7.87 13.52
N LYS A 54 11.41 -8.73 13.95
CA LYS A 54 12.62 -8.29 14.69
C LYS A 54 13.40 -7.19 13.97
N SER A 55 13.42 -7.23 12.64
CA SER A 55 13.83 -6.13 11.79
C SER A 55 12.58 -5.71 11.00
N PRO A 56 12.03 -4.50 11.21
CA PRO A 56 10.87 -4.07 10.45
C PRO A 56 11.23 -3.91 8.98
N LEU A 57 10.30 -4.27 8.10
CA LEU A 57 10.39 -4.00 6.67
C LEU A 57 9.26 -3.06 6.29
N PHE A 58 9.64 -1.90 5.75
CA PHE A 58 8.71 -0.89 5.26
C PHE A 58 8.55 -1.05 3.74
N PHE A 59 7.33 -0.87 3.26
CA PHE A 59 7.04 -1.01 1.85
C PHE A 59 5.96 -0.04 1.39
N SER A 60 5.90 0.20 0.09
CA SER A 60 4.79 0.88 -0.56
C SER A 60 4.26 0.07 -1.74
N VAL A 61 2.97 0.20 -2.00
CA VAL A 61 2.28 -0.45 -3.11
C VAL A 61 1.38 0.54 -3.82
N GLU A 62 1.56 0.66 -5.13
CA GLU A 62 0.62 1.38 -5.99
C GLU A 62 -0.54 0.46 -6.38
N TYR A 63 -1.75 1.02 -6.35
CA TYR A 63 -2.98 0.29 -6.63
C TYR A 63 -3.89 1.01 -7.61
N LEU A 64 -4.70 0.21 -8.31
CA LEU A 64 -5.80 0.63 -9.16
C LEU A 64 -7.13 0.17 -8.54
N ASN A 65 -7.97 1.14 -8.19
CA ASN A 65 -9.30 0.93 -7.63
C ASN A 65 -10.39 0.85 -8.71
N SER A 66 -11.40 0.03 -8.44
CA SER A 66 -12.63 -0.06 -9.23
C SER A 66 -13.83 -0.24 -8.30
N LYS A 67 -15.01 0.20 -8.75
CA LYS A 67 -16.25 0.11 -7.96
C LYS A 67 -16.76 -1.34 -7.82
N SER A 68 -16.48 -2.17 -8.81
CA SER A 68 -17.07 -3.51 -8.94
C SER A 68 -16.06 -4.64 -8.77
N MET A 69 -14.82 -4.34 -8.39
CA MET A 69 -13.74 -5.32 -8.25
C MET A 69 -12.83 -4.94 -7.08
N HIS A 70 -12.14 -5.93 -6.53
CA HIS A 70 -11.03 -5.70 -5.60
C HIS A 70 -9.96 -4.81 -6.25
N PRO A 71 -9.25 -4.00 -5.45
CA PRO A 71 -8.12 -3.21 -5.96
C PRO A 71 -7.07 -4.13 -6.57
N LEU A 72 -6.49 -3.68 -7.67
CA LEU A 72 -5.32 -4.32 -8.27
C LEU A 72 -4.06 -3.63 -7.76
N PHE A 73 -3.23 -4.36 -7.02
CA PHE A 73 -1.88 -3.95 -6.68
C PHE A 73 -0.94 -4.29 -7.85
N PHE A 74 -0.15 -3.32 -8.31
CA PHE A 74 0.64 -3.51 -9.54
C PHE A 74 2.10 -3.07 -9.43
N LYS A 75 2.51 -2.35 -8.39
CA LYS A 75 3.89 -1.93 -8.20
C LYS A 75 4.26 -1.94 -6.74
N PHE A 76 5.32 -2.67 -6.40
CA PHE A 76 5.81 -2.86 -5.04
C PHE A 76 7.18 -2.19 -4.91
N ASN A 77 7.41 -1.49 -3.81
CA ASN A 77 8.73 -0.97 -3.49
C ASN A 77 9.02 -1.21 -2.01
N VAL A 78 10.23 -1.71 -1.70
CA VAL A 78 10.78 -1.58 -0.35
C VAL A 78 11.21 -0.13 -0.17
N ILE A 79 10.79 0.48 0.92
CA ILE A 79 11.09 1.88 1.26
C ILE A 79 11.82 1.93 2.60
N ASP A 80 12.40 3.07 2.93
CA ASP A 80 12.98 3.27 4.26
C ASP A 80 11.95 3.77 5.29
N CYS A 81 12.40 3.91 6.52
CA CYS A 81 11.58 4.37 7.63
C CYS A 81 11.15 5.83 7.44
N ASP A 82 11.99 6.67 6.84
CA ASP A 82 11.71 8.10 6.66
C ASP A 82 10.62 8.27 5.60
N ASP A 83 10.73 7.59 4.46
CA ASP A 83 9.70 7.52 3.42
C ASP A 83 8.36 7.02 4.00
N TYR A 84 8.40 5.97 4.83
CA TYR A 84 7.19 5.44 5.47
C TYR A 84 6.53 6.46 6.40
N LEU A 85 7.33 7.17 7.21
CA LEU A 85 6.84 8.23 8.09
C LEU A 85 6.28 9.39 7.27
N ASP A 86 6.90 9.75 6.15
CA ASP A 86 6.40 10.74 5.21
C ASP A 86 5.05 10.35 4.63
N TYR A 87 4.85 9.09 4.21
CA TYR A 87 3.53 8.62 3.75
C TYR A 87 2.45 8.68 4.83
N ILE A 88 2.78 8.38 6.09
CA ILE A 88 1.85 8.55 7.22
C ILE A 88 1.51 10.03 7.41
N ASN A 89 2.50 10.90 7.31
CA ASN A 89 2.35 12.35 7.50
C ASN A 89 1.60 13.01 6.34
N LEU A 90 1.80 12.54 5.10
CA LEU A 90 1.04 13.00 3.93
C LEU A 90 -0.47 12.68 4.03
N ASN A 91 -0.85 11.71 4.88
CA ASN A 91 -2.23 11.42 5.26
C ASN A 91 -2.69 12.16 6.55
N LYS A 92 -1.90 13.08 7.12
CA LYS A 92 -2.26 13.93 8.28
C LYS A 92 -1.90 15.42 8.03
N THR A 93 -2.95 16.19 7.72
CA THR A 93 -3.01 17.64 7.37
C THR A 93 -2.36 18.64 8.35
N ILE A 94 -1.75 19.73 7.83
CA ILE A 94 -2.08 21.18 7.97
C ILE A 94 -1.03 22.02 7.20
N THR A 95 -1.45 22.80 6.20
CA THR A 95 -0.71 23.98 5.73
C THR A 95 -0.73 25.00 6.87
N ASN A 96 0.41 25.29 7.48
CA ASN A 96 0.51 26.47 8.34
C ASN A 96 0.86 27.69 7.46
N ASP A 97 0.01 28.69 7.55
CA ASP A 97 0.05 29.98 6.84
C ASP A 97 1.44 30.59 6.71
N LYS A 98 1.69 31.16 5.53
CA LYS A 98 2.52 32.37 5.36
C LYS A 98 1.92 33.27 4.28
N GLN A 99 0.93 34.09 4.64
CA GLN A 99 1.03 35.56 4.75
C GLN A 99 -0.33 36.22 4.92
#